data_AF-A0A6I4TTE4-F1
#
_entry.id   AF-A0A6I4TTE4-F1
#
_cell.length_a   1.000
_cell.length_b   1.000
_cell.length_c   1.000
_cell.angle_alpha   90.00
_cell.angle_beta   90.00
_cell.angle_gamma   90.00
#
_symmetry.space_group_name_H-M   'P 1'
#
loop_
_entity.id
_entity.type
_entity.pdbx_description
1 polymer ?
#
loop_
_entity_poly.entity_id
_entity_poly.type
_entity_poly.pdbx_seq_one_letter_code
_entity_poly.pdbx_strand_id
1 'polypeptide(L)'
;MIKWLLSAAAVLLAQPALLAAQDCTVERARYVLRVPDEEDQWQLAFIPARHMASPASDLYLRLTTPQRRYWFTLSVSQGYGGIAVLPVGEPVAGSDPRDLAGSDGPGQGIDPEILATLRLLAFDRELHVANDPPRAGDPAPHAIMLPELGQTLWYSPGALTEDPAAERDPMPRGLFRLAGCGAAEAAVGE
;
A
#
# COMPACT_ATOMS: atom_id res chain seq x y z
N MET A 1 -2.31 -55.28 33.81
CA MET A 1 -2.19 -55.01 32.36
C MET A 1 -2.06 -53.50 32.17
N ILE A 2 -0.86 -53.11 31.75
CA ILE A 2 -0.40 -51.88 31.05
C ILE A 2 -1.18 -50.56 31.19
N LYS A 3 -0.48 -49.61 31.84
CA LYS A 3 -0.61 -48.15 31.81
C LYS A 3 -0.56 -47.59 30.38
N TRP A 4 -1.40 -46.61 30.06
CA TRP A 4 -1.08 -45.55 29.10
C TRP A 4 -1.54 -44.20 29.65
N LEU A 5 -0.59 -43.49 30.25
CA LEU A 5 -0.61 -42.03 30.38
C LEU A 5 -0.10 -41.48 29.06
N LEU A 6 -0.93 -40.73 28.33
CA LEU A 6 -0.48 -39.92 27.21
C LEU A 6 -0.79 -38.46 27.54
N SER A 7 0.22 -37.82 28.10
CA SER A 7 0.33 -36.37 28.24
C SER A 7 0.31 -35.74 26.85
N ALA A 8 -0.74 -34.98 26.55
CA ALA A 8 -0.74 -34.08 25.41
C ALA A 8 0.06 -32.82 25.78
N ALA A 9 1.30 -32.74 25.30
CA ALA A 9 2.08 -31.51 25.34
C ALA A 9 1.42 -30.48 24.41
N ALA A 10 0.72 -29.50 24.99
CA ALA A 10 0.27 -28.33 24.27
C ALA A 10 1.50 -27.47 23.93
N VAL A 11 1.99 -27.61 22.70
CA VAL A 11 2.98 -26.70 22.13
C VAL A 11 2.26 -25.37 21.89
N LEU A 12 2.47 -24.39 22.78
CA LEU A 12 2.20 -22.98 22.46
C LEU A 12 3.16 -22.58 21.34
N LEU A 13 2.67 -22.59 20.09
CA LEU A 13 3.32 -21.89 19.00
C LEU A 13 3.19 -20.39 19.29
N ALA A 14 4.19 -19.83 19.97
CA ALA A 14 4.36 -18.40 20.15
C ALA A 14 4.33 -17.73 18.77
N GLN A 15 3.32 -16.90 18.52
CA GLN A 15 3.18 -16.14 17.28
C GLN A 15 4.27 -15.07 17.21
N PRO A 16 5.30 -15.19 16.33
CA PRO A 16 6.38 -14.20 16.26
C PRO A 16 5.96 -12.88 15.59
N ALA A 17 4.70 -12.77 15.12
CA ALA A 17 4.21 -11.61 14.38
C ALA A 17 3.99 -10.35 15.26
N LEU A 18 3.78 -10.51 16.57
CA LEU A 18 3.44 -9.39 17.46
C LEU A 18 4.64 -8.53 17.87
N LEU A 19 5.87 -9.08 17.82
CA LEU A 19 7.09 -8.36 18.21
C LEU A 19 7.75 -7.58 17.06
N ALA A 20 7.46 -7.93 15.80
CA ALA A 20 8.05 -7.27 14.64
C ALA A 20 7.51 -5.84 14.38
N ALA A 21 6.37 -5.48 14.98
CA ALA A 21 5.68 -4.22 14.72
C ALA A 21 6.21 -3.00 15.49
N GLN A 22 7.20 -3.16 16.38
CA GLN A 22 7.69 -2.04 17.22
C GLN A 22 8.80 -1.20 16.58
N ASP A 23 9.59 -1.75 15.65
CA ASP A 23 10.71 -1.04 15.00
C ASP A 23 10.61 -1.03 13.46
N CYS A 24 9.39 -1.04 12.93
CA CYS A 24 9.15 -1.05 11.50
C CYS A 24 9.21 0.36 10.94
N THR A 25 10.21 0.68 10.13
CA THR A 25 10.13 1.87 9.29
C THR A 25 9.18 1.63 8.13
N VAL A 26 8.51 2.69 7.67
CA VAL A 26 7.42 2.59 6.70
C VAL A 26 7.84 1.95 5.37
N GLU A 27 9.07 2.19 4.91
CA GLU A 27 9.63 1.59 3.69
C GLU A 27 9.96 0.09 3.81
N ARG A 28 10.00 -0.43 5.05
CA ARG A 28 10.18 -1.85 5.33
C ARG A 28 8.87 -2.56 5.61
N ALA A 29 7.77 -1.81 5.71
CA ALA A 29 6.47 -2.35 6.07
C ALA A 29 5.82 -3.08 4.88
N ARG A 30 5.30 -4.28 5.15
CA ARG A 30 4.41 -5.00 4.24
C ARG A 30 3.02 -5.03 4.82
N TYR A 31 2.05 -4.48 4.10
CA TYR A 31 0.65 -4.56 4.49
C TYR A 31 -0.09 -5.55 3.62
N VAL A 32 -1.03 -6.28 4.24
CA VAL A 32 -1.85 -7.26 3.53
C VAL A 32 -3.31 -7.00 3.85
N LEU A 33 -4.15 -7.00 2.82
CA LEU A 33 -5.59 -7.13 2.92
C LEU A 33 -5.94 -8.59 2.65
N ARG A 34 -6.53 -9.25 3.66
CA ARG A 34 -7.00 -10.63 3.57
C ARG A 34 -8.52 -10.63 3.62
N VAL A 35 -9.16 -11.31 2.68
CA VAL A 35 -10.59 -11.62 2.76
C VAL A 35 -10.76 -12.99 3.38
N PRO A 36 -11.66 -13.16 4.36
CA PRO A 36 -12.03 -14.48 4.84
C PRO A 36 -12.47 -15.36 3.66
N ASP A 37 -12.03 -16.61 3.64
CA ASP A 37 -12.43 -17.61 2.65
C ASP A 37 -11.94 -17.37 1.20
N GLU A 38 -11.02 -16.43 0.99
CA GLU A 38 -10.31 -16.25 -0.29
C GLU A 38 -8.80 -16.48 -0.13
N GLU A 39 -8.18 -17.08 -1.16
CA GLU A 39 -6.72 -17.27 -1.20
C GLU A 39 -5.97 -16.01 -1.70
N ASP A 40 -6.67 -15.16 -2.44
CA ASP A 40 -6.13 -13.94 -3.02
C ASP A 40 -5.70 -12.93 -1.94
N GLN A 41 -4.59 -12.25 -2.20
CA GLN A 41 -4.03 -11.26 -1.29
C GLN A 41 -3.67 -9.99 -2.04
N TRP A 42 -4.13 -8.87 -1.50
CA TRP A 42 -3.72 -7.54 -1.93
C TRP A 42 -2.67 -7.02 -0.97
N GLN A 43 -1.61 -6.44 -1.51
CA GLN A 43 -0.49 -5.97 -0.73
C GLN A 43 -0.22 -4.50 -0.98
N LEU A 44 0.05 -3.75 0.10
CA LEU A 44 0.62 -2.41 0.00
C LEU A 44 2.06 -2.43 0.50
N ALA A 45 2.90 -1.63 -0.15
CA ALA A 45 4.24 -1.32 0.30
C ALA A 45 4.56 0.14 -0.04
N PHE A 46 5.39 0.77 0.81
CA PHE A 46 6.00 2.05 0.48
C PHE A 46 7.40 1.82 -0.06
N ILE A 47 7.69 2.41 -1.22
CA ILE A 47 8.94 2.20 -1.92
C ILE A 47 9.70 3.54 -1.93
N PRO A 48 10.91 3.62 -1.36
CA PRO A 48 11.73 4.82 -1.42
C PRO A 48 11.99 5.22 -2.86
N ALA A 49 11.75 6.49 -3.16
CA ALA A 49 12.17 7.05 -4.42
C ALA A 49 13.66 7.43 -4.34
N ARG A 50 14.41 7.22 -5.44
CA ARG A 50 15.81 7.66 -5.53
C ARG A 50 15.93 9.18 -5.51
N HIS A 51 14.89 9.86 -5.97
CA HIS A 51 14.67 11.31 -5.92
C HIS A 51 13.38 11.59 -5.13
N MET A 52 12.95 12.84 -5.05
CA MET A 52 11.71 13.20 -4.35
C MET A 52 10.47 12.77 -5.16
N ALA A 53 9.75 11.72 -4.75
CA ALA A 53 8.52 11.25 -5.42
C ALA A 53 7.45 12.35 -5.54
N SER A 54 7.29 13.16 -4.49
CA SER A 54 6.39 14.31 -4.44
C SER A 54 6.86 15.31 -3.38
N PRO A 55 6.39 16.56 -3.39
CA PRO A 55 6.65 17.50 -2.30
C PRO A 55 6.13 17.02 -0.93
N ALA A 56 5.18 16.08 -0.91
CA ALA A 56 4.54 15.61 0.32
C ALA A 56 5.33 14.46 0.97
N SER A 57 5.85 13.54 0.15
CA SER A 57 6.61 12.36 0.57
C SER A 57 7.68 11.95 -0.45
N ASP A 58 8.77 11.37 0.06
CA ASP A 58 9.86 10.72 -0.67
C ASP A 58 9.59 9.23 -0.99
N LEU A 59 8.37 8.76 -0.75
CA LEU A 59 7.93 7.39 -1.01
C LEU A 59 6.92 7.33 -2.16
N TYR A 60 7.00 6.27 -2.96
CA TYR A 60 5.87 5.79 -3.75
C TYR A 60 5.03 4.82 -2.92
N LEU A 61 3.72 4.81 -3.16
CA LEU A 61 2.85 3.73 -2.69
C LEU A 61 2.67 2.73 -3.83
N ARG A 62 2.93 1.45 -3.55
CA ARG A 62 2.65 0.35 -4.48
C ARG A 62 1.50 -0.49 -3.97
N LEU A 63 0.49 -0.71 -4.81
CA LEU A 63 -0.51 -1.75 -4.63
C LEU A 63 -0.20 -2.93 -5.55
N THR A 64 -0.09 -4.12 -4.98
CA THR A 64 -0.06 -5.38 -5.72
C THR A 64 -1.39 -6.10 -5.55
N THR A 65 -2.07 -6.36 -6.66
CA THR A 65 -3.29 -7.18 -6.74
C THR A 65 -2.93 -8.56 -7.33
N PRO A 66 -3.89 -9.51 -7.38
CA PRO A 66 -3.70 -10.76 -8.12
C PRO A 66 -3.43 -10.55 -9.63
N GLN A 67 -3.90 -9.43 -10.20
CA GLN A 67 -3.76 -9.19 -11.64
C GLN A 67 -2.56 -8.33 -12.00
N ARG A 68 -2.24 -7.29 -11.22
CA ARG A 68 -1.21 -6.30 -11.58
C ARG A 68 -0.68 -5.47 -10.42
N ARG A 69 0.23 -4.55 -10.74
CA ARG A 69 0.80 -3.56 -9.83
C ARG A 69 0.35 -2.15 -10.23
N TYR A 70 -0.02 -1.36 -9.23
CA TYR A 70 -0.36 0.05 -9.36
C TYR A 70 0.58 0.88 -8.51
N TRP A 71 0.90 2.07 -8.99
CA TRP A 71 1.86 2.97 -8.38
C TRP A 71 1.25 4.34 -8.18
N PHE A 72 1.53 4.94 -7.03
CA PHE A 72 0.99 6.22 -6.65
C PHE A 72 2.04 7.10 -5.97
N THR A 73 1.93 8.40 -6.19
CA THR A 73 2.56 9.41 -5.34
C THR A 73 1.58 9.86 -4.25
N LEU A 74 2.11 10.38 -3.15
CA LEU A 74 1.32 10.93 -2.06
C LEU A 74 1.18 12.44 -2.23
N SER A 75 -0.01 12.96 -1.98
CA SER A 75 -0.28 14.40 -2.00
C SER A 75 -1.08 14.80 -0.77
N VAL A 76 -0.95 16.06 -0.36
CA VAL A 76 -1.73 16.64 0.74
C VAL A 76 -2.68 17.69 0.20
N SER A 77 -3.94 17.60 0.60
CA SER A 77 -4.91 18.66 0.29
C SER A 77 -4.59 19.90 1.12
N GLN A 78 -4.34 21.02 0.43
CA GLN A 78 -4.04 22.32 1.04
C GLN A 78 -5.28 22.83 1.80
N GLY A 79 -5.40 22.51 3.10
CA GLY A 79 -6.29 23.24 4.01
C GLY A 79 -7.24 22.44 4.92
N TYR A 80 -7.46 21.13 4.72
CA TYR A 80 -8.38 20.35 5.59
C TYR A 80 -7.85 18.99 6.07
N GLY A 81 -6.56 18.71 5.85
CA GLY A 81 -5.95 17.43 6.23
C GLY A 81 -6.39 16.28 5.31
N GLY A 82 -5.56 15.25 5.22
CA GLY A 82 -5.85 14.06 4.44
C GLY A 82 -4.84 13.85 3.32
N ILE A 83 -4.54 12.58 3.10
CA ILE A 83 -3.56 12.11 2.14
C ILE A 83 -4.31 11.65 0.90
N ALA A 84 -4.02 12.26 -0.24
CA ALA A 84 -4.47 11.78 -1.54
C ALA A 84 -3.40 10.88 -2.17
N VAL A 85 -3.82 9.93 -2.98
CA VAL A 85 -2.93 9.12 -3.81
C VAL A 85 -3.16 9.47 -5.27
N LEU A 86 -2.10 9.85 -5.97
CA LEU A 86 -2.16 10.21 -7.39
C LEU A 86 -1.43 9.14 -8.19
N PRO A 87 -2.09 8.50 -9.17
CA PRO A 87 -1.47 7.43 -9.93
C PRO A 87 -0.32 7.95 -10.79
N VAL A 88 0.69 7.11 -10.93
CA VAL A 88 1.89 7.34 -11.74
C VAL A 88 2.30 6.03 -12.43
N GLY A 89 3.16 6.14 -13.44
CA GLY A 89 3.80 4.96 -14.05
C GLY A 89 4.66 4.18 -13.05
N GLU A 90 5.03 2.95 -13.41
CA GLU A 90 5.95 2.14 -12.59
C GLU A 90 7.34 2.81 -12.56
N PRO A 91 7.89 3.11 -11.37
CA PRO A 91 9.24 3.64 -11.27
C PRO A 91 10.25 2.56 -11.68
N VAL A 92 10.99 2.80 -12.77
CA VAL A 92 12.13 1.99 -13.18
C VAL A 92 13.44 2.63 -12.69
N ALA A 93 14.54 1.89 -12.75
CA ALA A 93 15.83 2.40 -12.32
C ALA A 93 16.21 3.67 -13.10
N GLY A 94 16.31 4.80 -12.39
CA GLY A 94 16.67 6.09 -12.98
C GLY A 94 15.50 6.97 -13.44
N SER A 95 14.24 6.56 -13.22
CA SER A 95 13.08 7.41 -13.53
C SER A 95 13.11 8.73 -12.75
N ASP A 96 12.93 9.86 -13.46
CA ASP A 96 12.57 11.13 -12.83
C ASP A 96 11.08 11.08 -12.45
N PRO A 97 10.70 11.48 -11.23
CA PRO A 97 9.29 11.61 -10.83
C PRO A 97 8.41 12.39 -11.84
N ARG A 98 9.00 13.34 -12.58
CA ARG A 98 8.31 14.07 -13.66
C ARG A 98 7.97 13.19 -14.86
N ASP A 99 8.83 12.24 -15.20
CA ASP A 99 8.59 11.33 -16.32
C ASP A 99 7.45 10.36 -16.00
N LEU A 100 7.36 9.92 -14.74
CA LEU A 100 6.30 9.01 -14.25
C LEU A 100 4.94 9.67 -14.10
N ALA A 101 4.93 11.00 -13.98
CA ALA A 101 3.75 11.82 -13.85
C ALA A 101 3.11 12.17 -15.20
N GLY A 102 3.83 12.01 -16.32
CA GLY A 102 3.44 12.55 -17.62
C GLY A 102 3.72 14.05 -17.76
N SER A 103 3.56 14.58 -18.98
CA SER A 103 3.95 15.96 -19.36
C SER A 103 3.31 17.07 -18.53
N ASP A 104 2.19 16.78 -17.89
CA ASP A 104 1.34 17.76 -17.22
C ASP A 104 1.12 17.45 -15.73
N GLY A 105 1.84 16.46 -15.18
CA GLY A 105 1.85 16.15 -13.76
C GLY A 105 0.98 14.94 -13.34
N PRO A 106 1.16 14.45 -12.11
CA PRO A 106 0.62 13.15 -11.69
C PRO A 106 -0.90 13.16 -11.69
N GLY A 107 -1.47 12.09 -12.24
CA GLY A 107 -2.90 11.93 -12.41
C GLY A 107 -3.52 12.75 -13.55
N GLN A 108 -2.73 13.40 -14.41
CA GLN A 108 -3.28 14.13 -15.54
C GLN A 108 -3.97 13.19 -16.56
N GLY A 109 -5.03 13.67 -17.20
CA GLY A 109 -5.87 12.88 -18.11
C GLY A 109 -6.90 12.00 -17.41
N ILE A 110 -6.85 11.93 -16.08
CA ILE A 110 -7.84 11.21 -15.27
C ILE A 110 -9.00 12.13 -14.93
N ASP A 111 -10.19 11.54 -14.88
CA ASP A 111 -11.39 12.22 -14.41
C ASP A 111 -11.15 12.88 -13.03
N PRO A 112 -11.32 14.21 -12.91
CA PRO A 112 -11.16 14.92 -11.64
C PRO A 112 -12.01 14.35 -10.50
N GLU A 113 -13.17 13.75 -10.80
CA GLU A 113 -14.01 13.10 -9.79
C GLU A 113 -13.35 11.84 -9.22
N ILE A 114 -12.65 11.07 -10.06
CA ILE A 114 -11.86 9.92 -9.60
C ILE A 114 -10.71 10.42 -8.72
N LEU A 115 -9.92 11.40 -9.19
CA LEU A 115 -8.78 11.93 -8.42
C LEU A 115 -9.20 12.51 -7.06
N ALA A 116 -10.32 13.23 -7.01
CA ALA A 116 -10.82 13.83 -5.77
C ALA A 116 -11.24 12.81 -4.70
N THR A 117 -11.45 11.56 -5.11
CA THR A 117 -11.90 10.47 -4.23
C THR A 117 -10.79 9.51 -3.81
N LEU A 118 -9.63 9.51 -4.49
CA LEU A 118 -8.51 8.63 -4.17
C LEU A 118 -7.77 9.07 -2.89
N ARG A 119 -8.24 8.57 -1.75
CA ARG A 119 -7.72 8.91 -0.42
C ARG A 119 -7.01 7.74 0.24
N LEU A 120 -5.92 8.06 0.94
CA LEU A 120 -5.23 7.16 1.85
C LEU A 120 -5.52 7.59 3.29
N LEU A 121 -6.01 6.64 4.09
CA LEU A 121 -6.15 6.78 5.53
C LEU A 121 -5.10 5.90 6.19
N ALA A 122 -4.12 6.51 6.84
CA ALA A 122 -3.14 5.82 7.66
C ALA A 122 -3.57 5.87 9.12
N PHE A 123 -3.51 4.73 9.81
CA PHE A 123 -3.96 4.58 11.19
C PHE A 123 -2.79 4.25 12.12
N ASP A 124 -2.74 4.88 13.28
CA ASP A 124 -1.89 4.42 14.40
C ASP A 124 -2.49 3.16 15.07
N ARG A 125 -1.89 2.71 16.17
CA ARG A 125 -2.34 1.50 16.89
C ARG A 125 -3.69 1.71 17.58
N GLU A 126 -4.00 2.95 17.93
CA GLU A 126 -5.22 3.41 18.55
C GLU A 126 -6.31 3.75 17.53
N LEU A 127 -6.02 3.57 16.23
CA LEU A 127 -6.88 3.88 15.08
C LEU A 127 -7.18 5.37 14.91
N HIS A 128 -6.31 6.24 15.38
CA HIS A 128 -6.33 7.65 14.95
C HIS A 128 -5.79 7.78 13.54
N VAL A 129 -6.41 8.69 12.79
CA VAL A 129 -6.02 8.97 11.41
C VAL A 129 -4.85 9.95 11.40
N ALA A 130 -3.77 9.58 10.72
CA ALA A 130 -2.67 10.48 10.41
C ALA A 130 -3.08 11.46 9.29
N ASN A 131 -2.74 12.74 9.47
CA ASN A 131 -3.05 13.78 8.48
C ASN A 131 -1.91 14.03 7.49
N ASP A 132 -0.69 13.63 7.85
CA ASP A 132 0.51 13.79 7.05
C ASP A 132 0.91 12.47 6.39
N PRO A 133 1.36 12.51 5.13
CA PRO A 133 1.83 11.32 4.44
C PRO A 133 3.13 10.79 5.08
N PRO A 134 3.29 9.46 5.20
CA PRO A 134 4.53 8.89 5.71
C PRO A 134 5.73 9.25 4.84
N ARG A 135 6.91 9.37 5.46
CA ARG A 135 8.21 9.59 4.83
C ARG A 135 9.19 8.48 5.19
N ALA A 136 10.24 8.30 4.40
CA ALA A 136 11.23 7.27 4.68
C ALA A 136 11.83 7.44 6.09
N GLY A 137 11.93 6.34 6.83
CA GLY A 137 12.40 6.32 8.22
C GLY A 137 11.32 6.60 9.27
N ASP A 138 10.12 7.07 8.88
CA ASP A 138 9.00 7.21 9.81
C ASP A 138 8.53 5.83 10.31
N PRO A 139 7.93 5.76 11.52
CA PRO A 139 7.24 4.57 11.97
C PRO A 139 6.15 4.15 10.98
N ALA A 140 6.10 2.87 10.65
CA ALA A 140 5.05 2.31 9.81
C ALA A 140 3.67 2.48 10.47
N PRO A 141 2.67 3.04 9.75
CA PRO A 141 1.28 2.97 10.17
C PRO A 141 0.86 1.55 10.59
N HIS A 142 -0.04 1.42 11.55
CA HIS A 142 -0.53 0.12 11.97
C HIS A 142 -1.49 -0.51 10.95
N ALA A 143 -2.30 0.34 10.31
CA ALA A 143 -3.20 -0.07 9.24
C ALA A 143 -3.36 1.05 8.21
N ILE A 144 -3.77 0.67 7.00
CA ILE A 144 -4.02 1.60 5.89
C ILE A 144 -5.36 1.25 5.24
N MET A 145 -6.11 2.27 4.84
CA MET A 145 -7.31 2.12 4.04
C MET A 145 -7.25 3.02 2.80
N LEU A 146 -7.73 2.49 1.68
CA LEU A 146 -7.95 3.21 0.42
C LEU A 146 -9.43 3.02 0.04
N PRO A 147 -10.37 3.77 0.66
CA PRO A 147 -11.79 3.40 0.66
C PRO A 147 -12.46 3.35 -0.72
N GLU A 148 -11.99 4.19 -1.64
CA GLU A 148 -12.55 4.39 -2.98
C GLU A 148 -11.79 3.62 -4.07
N LEU A 149 -10.60 3.11 -3.76
CA LEU A 149 -9.73 2.48 -4.76
C LEU A 149 -10.37 1.23 -5.38
N GLY A 150 -11.05 0.40 -4.59
CA GLY A 150 -11.71 -0.80 -5.12
C GLY A 150 -12.81 -0.50 -6.14
N GLN A 151 -13.52 0.63 -5.98
CA GLN A 151 -14.52 1.08 -6.95
C GLN A 151 -13.84 1.54 -8.24
N THR A 152 -12.75 2.30 -8.15
CA THR A 152 -12.00 2.75 -9.32
C THR A 152 -11.39 1.58 -10.09
N LEU A 153 -10.82 0.59 -9.40
CA LEU A 153 -10.29 -0.62 -10.04
C LEU A 153 -11.36 -1.46 -10.74
N TRP A 154 -12.62 -1.36 -10.29
CA TRP A 154 -13.74 -2.10 -10.86
C TRP A 154 -14.35 -1.47 -12.10
N TYR A 155 -14.44 -0.13 -12.13
CA TYR A 155 -15.11 0.63 -13.20
C TYR A 155 -14.14 1.33 -14.16
N SER A 156 -12.97 1.75 -13.67
CA SER A 156 -12.02 2.59 -14.41
C SER A 156 -10.55 2.22 -14.13
N PRO A 157 -10.13 0.94 -14.22
CA PRO A 157 -8.76 0.53 -13.89
C PRO A 157 -7.71 1.20 -14.77
N GLY A 158 -8.02 1.47 -16.05
CA GLY A 158 -7.14 2.19 -16.97
C GLY A 158 -6.86 3.65 -16.58
N ALA A 159 -7.60 4.20 -15.62
CA ALA A 159 -7.24 5.49 -15.02
C ALA A 159 -6.06 5.38 -14.04
N LEU A 160 -5.68 4.18 -13.61
CA LEU A 160 -4.70 3.97 -12.54
C LEU A 160 -3.39 3.35 -13.05
N THR A 161 -3.29 3.05 -14.34
CA THR A 161 -2.16 2.34 -14.94
C THR A 161 -1.98 2.72 -16.40
N GLU A 162 -0.75 2.60 -16.90
CA GLU A 162 -0.41 2.81 -18.31
C GLU A 162 -0.72 1.60 -19.20
N ASP A 163 -1.15 0.47 -18.61
CA ASP A 163 -1.53 -0.73 -19.36
C ASP A 163 -2.83 -0.48 -20.17
N PRO A 164 -2.77 -0.44 -21.52
CA PRO A 164 -3.95 -0.20 -22.34
C PRO A 164 -4.92 -1.39 -22.34
N ALA A 165 -4.48 -2.57 -21.87
CA ALA A 165 -5.30 -3.75 -21.69
C ALA A 165 -5.83 -3.89 -20.25
N ALA A 166 -5.85 -2.79 -19.48
CA ALA A 166 -6.37 -2.80 -18.13
C ALA A 166 -7.87 -3.11 -18.05
N GLU A 167 -8.15 -4.38 -17.77
CA GLU A 167 -9.47 -4.88 -17.41
C GLU A 167 -9.75 -4.72 -15.91
N ARG A 168 -11.00 -4.97 -15.54
CA ARG A 168 -11.51 -4.92 -14.16
C ARG A 168 -10.61 -5.72 -13.22
N ASP A 169 -10.16 -5.06 -12.16
CA ASP A 169 -9.32 -5.65 -11.11
C ASP A 169 -10.04 -5.56 -9.74
N PRO A 170 -10.88 -6.55 -9.39
CA PRO A 170 -11.67 -6.46 -8.17
C PRO A 170 -10.78 -6.42 -6.94
N MET A 171 -11.01 -5.39 -6.12
CA MET A 171 -10.41 -5.30 -4.79
C MET A 171 -11.51 -5.14 -3.74
N PRO A 172 -11.55 -6.01 -2.72
CA PRO A 172 -12.49 -5.91 -1.61
C PRO A 172 -12.23 -4.64 -0.81
N ARG A 173 -13.27 -4.08 -0.22
CA ARG A 173 -13.10 -2.95 0.72
C ARG A 173 -12.61 -3.48 2.06
N GLY A 174 -11.50 -2.95 2.56
CA GLY A 174 -11.01 -3.31 3.88
C GLY A 174 -9.75 -2.57 4.29
N LEU A 175 -9.23 -2.98 5.45
CA LEU A 175 -7.99 -2.46 6.03
C LEU A 175 -6.82 -3.35 5.62
N PHE A 176 -5.81 -2.74 5.01
CA PHE A 176 -4.50 -3.32 4.87
C PHE A 176 -3.82 -3.28 6.24
N ARG A 177 -3.56 -4.45 6.82
CA ARG A 177 -2.93 -4.56 8.14
C ARG A 177 -1.44 -4.80 7.98
N LEU A 178 -0.65 -4.20 8.87
CA LEU A 178 0.79 -4.47 8.94
C LEU A 178 1.01 -5.97 9.19
N ALA A 179 1.55 -6.66 8.19
CA ALA A 179 1.77 -8.11 8.23
C ALA A 179 3.21 -8.48 8.61
N GLY A 180 4.12 -7.50 8.61
CA GLY A 180 5.51 -7.67 9.00
C GLY A 180 6.43 -6.63 8.38
N CYS A 181 7.71 -6.74 8.71
CA CYS A 181 8.76 -5.86 8.27
C CYS A 181 9.84 -6.67 7.55
N GLY A 182 10.24 -6.21 6.36
CA GLY A 182 11.23 -6.86 5.52
C GLY A 182 11.68 -5.89 4.43
N ALA A 183 12.61 -6.30 3.57
CA ALA A 183 12.80 -5.52 2.35
C ALA A 183 11.48 -5.57 1.58
N ALA A 184 10.83 -4.42 1.37
CA ALA A 184 9.85 -4.33 0.29
C ALA A 184 10.62 -4.72 -0.97
N GLU A 185 10.18 -5.76 -1.66
CA GLU A 185 10.85 -6.24 -2.88
C GLU A 185 11.03 -5.05 -3.80
N ALA A 186 12.28 -4.59 -3.88
CA ALA A 186 12.62 -3.32 -4.49
C ALA A 186 12.20 -3.40 -5.96
N ALA A 187 11.63 -2.33 -6.50
CA ALA A 187 11.59 -2.17 -7.94
C ALA A 187 13.03 -2.00 -8.44
N VAL A 188 13.72 -3.11 -8.67
CA VAL A 188 14.98 -3.16 -9.38
C VAL A 188 14.93 -4.42 -10.24
N GLY A 189 14.35 -4.28 -11.44
CA GLY A 189 14.82 -5.07 -12.56
C GLY A 189 16.23 -4.60 -12.90
N GLU A 190 17.16 -5.54 -12.94
CA GLU A 190 18.45 -5.39 -13.62
C GLU A 190 18.26 -5.19 -15.14
#